data_AF-A0A0U3B3H7-F1
#
_entry.id   AF-A0A0U3B3H7-F1
#
_cell.length_a   1.000
_cell.length_b   1.000
_cell.length_c   1.000
_cell.angle_alpha   90.00
_cell.angle_beta   90.00
_cell.angle_gamma   90.00
#
_symmetry.space_group_name_H-M   'P 1'
#
loop_
_entity.id
_entity.type
_entity.pdbx_description
1 polymer ?
#
loop_
_entity_poly.entity_id
_entity_poly.type
_entity_poly.pdbx_seq_one_letter_code
_entity_poly.pdbx_strand_id
1 'polypeptide(L)'
;VGKTYELLNCDKHKSILLKNGRDPGEARPDITHQSLLMLMDSPLNRAGLLQVYIHTQKNVLIEVNPQTRIPRTFDRFCGLM
;
A
#
# COMPACT_ATOMS: atom_id res chain seq x y z
N VAL A 1 2.32 3.47 26.98
CA VAL A 1 3.29 3.86 25.93
C VAL A 1 3.27 2.78 24.86
N GLY A 2 3.04 3.02 23.56
CA GLY A 2 1.84 3.58 22.91
C GLY A 2 1.32 2.52 21.92
N LYS A 3 0.08 2.58 21.46
CA LYS A 3 -0.45 1.59 20.50
C LYS A 3 0.25 1.78 19.15
N THR A 4 1.18 0.90 18.80
CA THR A 4 1.82 0.85 17.47
C THR A 4 0.76 0.42 16.46
N TYR A 5 0.50 1.26 15.46
CA TYR A 5 -0.35 0.89 14.33
C TYR A 5 0.53 0.25 13.26
N GLU A 6 0.05 -0.84 12.68
CA GLU A 6 0.73 -1.55 11.59
C GLU A 6 -0.25 -1.80 10.45
N LEU A 7 0.27 -1.75 9.23
CA LEU A 7 -0.48 -2.10 8.04
C LEU A 7 -0.77 -3.60 8.00
N LEU A 8 -2.02 -3.95 7.71
CA LEU A 8 -2.47 -5.34 7.69
C LEU A 8 -1.79 -6.10 6.54
N ASN A 9 -1.21 -7.27 6.84
CA ASN A 9 -0.39 -8.04 5.90
C ASN A 9 -0.61 -9.54 6.16
N CYS A 10 -0.73 -10.33 5.10
CA CYS A 10 -0.85 -11.78 5.16
C CYS A 10 0.28 -12.47 5.93
N ASP A 11 1.53 -12.01 5.80
CA ASP A 11 2.69 -12.72 6.37
C ASP A 11 2.82 -12.51 7.88
N LYS A 12 2.70 -11.25 8.32
CA LYS A 12 2.85 -10.88 9.74
C LYS A 12 1.57 -11.10 10.54
N HIS A 13 0.39 -10.99 9.91
CA HIS A 13 -0.90 -10.91 10.61
C HIS A 13 -1.85 -12.07 10.29
N LYS A 14 -1.36 -13.19 9.73
CA LYS A 14 -2.18 -14.37 9.38
C LYS A 14 -3.10 -14.84 10.50
N SER A 15 -2.57 -15.02 11.71
CA SER A 15 -3.34 -15.50 12.86
C SER A 15 -4.44 -14.52 13.29
N ILE A 16 -4.20 -13.22 13.13
CA ILE A 16 -5.18 -12.17 13.46
C ILE A 16 -6.28 -12.13 12.39
N LEU A 17 -5.93 -12.29 11.12
CA LEU A 17 -6.87 -12.36 10.00
C LEU A 17 -7.83 -13.54 10.16
N LEU A 18 -7.29 -14.73 10.42
CA LEU A 18 -8.07 -15.94 10.64
C LEU A 18 -9.01 -15.82 11.85
N LYS A 19 -8.53 -15.24 12.96
CA LYS A 19 -9.37 -15.00 14.15
C LYS A 19 -10.53 -14.05 13.88
N ASN A 20 -10.37 -13.12 12.95
CA ASN A 20 -11.42 -12.19 12.55
C ASN A 20 -12.24 -12.69 11.34
N GLY A 21 -12.08 -13.95 10.94
CA GLY A 21 -12.82 -14.54 9.83
C GLY A 21 -12.50 -13.92 8.46
N ARG A 22 -11.33 -13.28 8.32
CA ARG A 22 -10.88 -12.68 7.06
C ARG A 22 -9.91 -13.60 6.35
N ASP A 23 -10.01 -13.70 5.03
CA ASP A 23 -9.06 -14.46 4.23
C ASP A 23 -7.68 -13.75 4.26
N PRO A 24 -6.61 -14.43 4.69
CA PRO A 24 -5.26 -13.89 4.61
C PRO A 24 -4.88 -13.42 3.20
N GLY A 25 -5.45 -14.01 2.14
CA GLY A 25 -5.21 -13.63 0.75
C GLY A 25 -5.66 -12.22 0.39
N GLU A 26 -6.59 -11.62 1.15
CA GLU A 26 -7.09 -10.27 0.87
C GLU A 26 -6.18 -9.16 1.41
N ALA A 27 -5.33 -9.47 2.39
CA ALA A 27 -4.46 -8.49 3.04
C ALA A 27 -3.08 -8.42 2.37
N ARG A 28 -3.05 -7.91 1.13
CA ARG A 28 -1.87 -7.88 0.25
C ARG A 28 -1.41 -6.46 -0.14
N PRO A 29 -0.91 -5.66 0.83
CA PRO A 29 -0.40 -4.32 0.53
C PRO A 29 0.88 -4.34 -0.33
N ASP A 30 1.58 -5.47 -0.41
CA ASP A 30 2.76 -5.70 -1.24
C ASP A 30 2.45 -5.54 -2.74
N ILE A 31 1.29 -6.02 -3.19
CA ILE A 31 0.86 -5.88 -4.59
C ILE A 31 0.67 -4.40 -4.94
N THR A 32 0.04 -3.65 -4.03
CA THR A 32 -0.17 -2.21 -4.22
C THR A 32 1.16 -1.46 -4.21
N HIS A 33 2.07 -1.81 -3.29
CA HIS A 33 3.41 -1.23 -3.22
C HIS A 33 4.20 -1.42 -4.53
N GLN A 34 4.26 -2.65 -5.05
CA GLN A 34 4.97 -2.93 -6.30
C GLN A 34 4.33 -2.23 -7.50
N SER A 35 2.99 -2.20 -7.55
CA SER A 35 2.26 -1.49 -8.61
C SER A 35 2.58 0.01 -8.60
N LEU A 36 2.61 0.63 -7.42
CA LEU A 36 2.97 2.04 -7.28
C LEU A 36 4.42 2.32 -7.70
N LEU A 37 5.37 1.46 -7.34
CA LEU A 37 6.75 1.63 -7.78
C LEU A 37 6.86 1.61 -9.31
N MET A 38 6.21 0.64 -9.97
CA MET A 38 6.20 0.55 -11.44
C MET A 38 5.52 1.76 -12.10
N LEU A 39 4.38 2.20 -11.57
CA LEU A 39 3.64 3.35 -12.10
C LEU A 39 4.44 4.65 -11.96
N MET A 40 5.03 4.90 -10.78
CA MET A 40 5.75 6.13 -10.50
C MET A 40 7.09 6.23 -11.24
N ASP A 41 7.73 5.10 -11.53
CA ASP A 41 8.97 5.05 -12.33
C ASP A 41 8.72 5.04 -13.85
N SER A 42 7.46 4.92 -14.29
CA SER A 42 7.09 4.89 -15.70
C SER A 42 7.43 6.19 -16.44
N PRO A 43 7.75 6.13 -17.76
CA PRO A 43 7.94 7.32 -18.57
C PRO A 43 6.71 8.25 -18.59
N LEU A 44 5.52 7.68 -18.46
CA LEU A 44 4.26 8.43 -18.44
C LEU A 44 4.15 9.33 -17.20
N ASN A 45 4.57 8.83 -16.04
CA ASN A 45 4.64 9.63 -14.82
C ASN A 45 5.69 10.74 -14.93
N ARG A 46 6.85 10.44 -15.54
CA ARG A 46 7.89 11.45 -15.79
C ARG A 46 7.45 12.55 -16.75
N ALA A 47 6.57 12.24 -17.69
CA ALA A 47 5.94 13.21 -18.59
C ALA A 47 4.83 14.04 -17.92
N GLY A 48 4.45 13.76 -16.67
CA GLY A 48 3.38 14.45 -15.96
C GLY A 48 1.97 14.12 -16.46
N LEU A 49 1.81 13.01 -17.19
CA LEU A 49 0.56 12.58 -17.81
C LEU A 49 -0.14 11.46 -17.03
N LEU A 50 0.39 11.08 -15.87
CA LEU A 50 -0.17 10.04 -15.01
C LEU A 50 -0.67 10.65 -13.71
N GLN A 51 -1.93 10.39 -13.39
CA GLN A 51 -2.52 10.66 -12.08
C GLN A 51 -2.87 9.31 -11.44
N VAL A 52 -2.41 9.08 -10.21
CA VAL A 52 -2.61 7.80 -9.52
C VAL A 52 -3.55 7.98 -8.33
N TYR A 53 -4.56 7.10 -8.27
CA TYR A 53 -5.47 6.98 -7.14
C TYR A 53 -5.45 5.55 -6.60
N ILE A 54 -5.48 5.43 -5.27
CA ILE A 54 -5.60 4.15 -4.58
C ILE A 54 -6.99 4.12 -3.94
N HIS A 55 -7.82 3.17 -4.35
CA HIS A 55 -9.10 2.91 -3.70
C HIS A 55 -8.99 1.65 -2.84
N THR A 56 -9.22 1.82 -1.54
CA THR A 56 -9.09 0.73 -0.56
C THR A 56 -10.43 0.02 -0.34
N GLN A 57 -10.37 -1.22 0.15
CA GLN A 57 -11.58 -1.98 0.54
C GLN A 57 -12.44 -1.27 1.60
N LYS A 58 -11.84 -0.39 2.41
CA LYS A 58 -12.55 0.42 3.42
C LYS A 58 -13.17 1.69 2.82
N ASN A 59 -13.26 1.77 1.49
CA ASN A 59 -13.80 2.90 0.76
C ASN A 59 -13.05 4.23 1.00
N VAL A 60 -11.74 4.14 1.26
CA VAL A 60 -10.87 5.31 1.31
C VAL A 60 -10.23 5.48 -0.06
N LEU A 61 -10.36 6.69 -0.62
CA LEU A 61 -9.68 7.11 -1.85
C LEU A 61 -8.46 7.96 -1.47
N ILE A 62 -7.28 7.54 -1.92
CA ILE A 62 -6.01 8.23 -1.66
C ILE A 62 -5.47 8.72 -3.00
N GLU A 63 -5.24 10.02 -3.10
CA GLU A 63 -4.56 10.62 -4.24
C GLU A 63 -3.05 10.62 -4.02
N VAL A 64 -2.29 10.16 -5.02
CA VAL A 64 -0.82 10.17 -4.98
C VAL A 64 -0.31 11.26 -5.91
N ASN A 65 0.37 12.26 -5.34
CA ASN A 65 0.97 13.31 -6.15
C ASN A 65 2.09 12.71 -7.03
N PRO A 66 2.13 12.99 -8.36
CA PRO A 66 3.13 12.46 -9.29
C PRO A 66 4.61 12.69 -8.89
N GLN A 67 4.89 13.73 -8.09
CA GLN A 67 6.23 14.05 -7.57
C GLN A 67 6.61 13.24 -6.32
N THR A 68 5.67 12.50 -5.74
CA THR A 68 5.87 11.71 -4.53
C THR A 68 6.89 10.59 -4.80
N ARG A 69 7.89 10.47 -3.93
CA ARG A 69 8.83 9.35 -3.94
C ARG A 69 8.33 8.26 -2.99
N ILE A 70 7.79 7.19 -3.55
CA ILE A 70 7.33 6.03 -2.78
C ILE A 70 8.55 5.29 -2.18
N PRO A 71 8.55 4.93 -0.89
CA PRO A 71 9.62 4.16 -0.28
C PRO A 71 9.86 2.84 -1.01
N ARG A 72 11.12 2.53 -1.36
CA ARG A 72 11.45 1.30 -2.11
C ARG A 72 11.39 0.02 -1.28
N THR A 73 11.61 0.12 0.03
CA THR A 73 11.52 -1.03 0.94
C THR A 73 10.11 -1.14 1.50
N PHE A 74 9.55 -2.36 1.50
CA PHE A 74 8.19 -2.62 1.93
C PHE A 74 7.91 -2.18 3.39
N ASP A 75 8.82 -2.43 4.34
CA ASP A 75 8.61 -2.01 5.74
C ASP A 75 8.48 -0.47 5.89
N ARG A 76 9.23 0.31 5.09
CA ARG A 76 9.10 1.77 5.08
C ARG A 76 7.82 2.24 4.41
N PHE A 77 7.32 1.52 3.42
CA PHE A 77 6.02 1.79 2.81
C PHE A 77 4.89 1.53 3.81
N CYS A 78 4.95 0.41 4.54
CA CYS A 78 3.99 0.08 5.60
C CYS A 78 3.97 1.07 6.76
N GLY A 79 5.09 1.74 7.05
CA GLY A 79 5.12 2.81 8.05
C GLY A 79 4.63 4.17 7.55
N LEU A 80 4.53 4.36 6.23
CA LEU A 80 4.03 5.59 5.60
C LEU A 80 2.50 5.57 5.45
N MET A 81 1.93 4.40 5.18
CA MET A 81 0.49 4.14 5.03
C MET A 81 -0.21 3.90 6.36
#